data_AF-A0A3A6JEB3-F1
#
_entry.id   AF-A0A3A6JEB3-F1
#
_cell.length_a   1.000
_cell.length_b   1.000
_cell.length_c   1.000
_cell.angle_alpha   90.00
_cell.angle_beta   90.00
_cell.angle_gamma   90.00
#
_symmetry.space_group_name_H-M   'P 1'
#
loop_
_entity.id
_entity.type
_entity.pdbx_description
1 polymer ?
#
loop_
_entity_poly.entity_id
_entity_poly.type
_entity_poly.pdbx_seq_one_letter_code
_entity_poly.pdbx_strand_id
1 'polypeptide(L)'
;CAVDMVNQRKYVSNRQSYAYIRRTSDRLCKEYGLSVVMPGQDRGKSYAEWDAHRKGTSWKAKLKTVIDAALRQAKDFDDFLRLLQEQGYEVKRGKYVSFRALGQERFTRCKTLGEAYTEEAITERIKGRFVERKPKENRKISLRIDLENSIKAQQSAGYEKWAKLHNLKQAARTLNFLTEHEIDSYPDLESRVAEITAASTEAAAALKAAERRLAEMAVLIKDVTTCKELHPLLQEYQRAADKKQFRRKHEGTLILYEAAAKALKEQGFQKLLDLYALKNEYKQLAEQKDQMQRQYNDAKRQMQEYGIIKQNVDGILRTAPGKEQVQER
;
A
#
# COMPACT_ATOMS: atom_id res chain seq x y z
N CYS A 1 -23.12 -26.44 -25.79
CA CYS A 1 -22.13 -26.68 -24.70
C CYS A 1 -21.60 -28.09 -24.84
N ALA A 2 -20.29 -28.30 -24.76
CA ALA A 2 -19.72 -29.66 -24.77
C ALA A 2 -20.18 -30.41 -23.52
N VAL A 3 -20.72 -31.61 -23.70
CA VAL A 3 -21.18 -32.50 -22.64
C VAL A 3 -20.34 -33.77 -22.71
N ASP A 4 -19.79 -34.18 -21.58
CA ASP A 4 -19.13 -35.47 -21.45
C ASP A 4 -20.21 -36.56 -21.48
N MET A 5 -20.18 -37.40 -22.54
CA MET A 5 -21.20 -38.44 -22.75
C MET A 5 -21.03 -39.64 -21.80
N VAL A 6 -19.90 -39.74 -21.11
CA VAL A 6 -19.63 -40.80 -20.13
C VAL A 6 -20.12 -40.37 -18.75
N ASN A 7 -19.76 -39.16 -18.32
CA ASN A 7 -20.09 -38.66 -16.98
C ASN A 7 -21.37 -37.81 -16.94
N GLN A 8 -22.01 -37.56 -18.09
CA GLN A 8 -23.18 -36.69 -18.28
C GLN A 8 -23.02 -35.26 -17.70
N ARG A 9 -21.78 -34.80 -17.55
CA ARG A 9 -21.46 -33.46 -17.01
C ARG A 9 -21.21 -32.47 -18.14
N LYS A 10 -21.76 -31.26 -17.98
CA LYS A 10 -21.55 -30.15 -18.93
C LYS A 10 -20.29 -29.37 -18.58
N TYR A 11 -19.53 -28.96 -19.60
CA TYR A 11 -18.41 -28.03 -19.41
C TYR A 11 -18.92 -26.68 -18.89
N VAL A 12 -18.48 -26.29 -17.69
CA VAL A 12 -18.83 -25.00 -17.07
C VAL A 12 -17.73 -23.99 -17.37
N SER A 13 -17.97 -23.10 -18.31
CA SER A 13 -17.04 -22.02 -18.65
C SER A 13 -17.11 -20.89 -17.62
N ASN A 14 -16.26 -20.95 -16.61
CA ASN A 14 -16.12 -19.91 -15.59
C ASN A 14 -14.65 -19.61 -15.29
N ARG A 15 -14.38 -18.62 -14.43
CA ARG A 15 -13.02 -18.18 -14.10
C ARG A 15 -12.17 -19.27 -13.44
N GLN A 16 -12.78 -20.17 -12.68
CA GLN A 16 -12.10 -21.31 -12.05
C GLN A 16 -11.71 -22.36 -13.08
N SER A 17 -12.62 -22.72 -13.99
CA SER A 17 -12.36 -23.65 -15.09
C SER A 17 -11.28 -23.11 -16.04
N TYR A 18 -11.31 -21.81 -16.33
CA TYR A 18 -10.25 -21.13 -17.09
C TYR A 18 -8.88 -21.22 -16.38
N ALA A 19 -8.84 -20.94 -15.07
CA ALA A 19 -7.60 -21.04 -14.29
C ALA A 19 -7.08 -22.48 -14.18
N TYR A 20 -7.98 -23.46 -14.12
CA TYR A 20 -7.63 -24.88 -14.16
C TYR A 20 -7.00 -25.27 -15.50
N ILE A 21 -7.68 -24.97 -16.62
CA ILE A 21 -7.16 -25.25 -17.97
C ILE A 21 -5.83 -24.57 -18.20
N ARG A 22 -5.68 -23.30 -17.79
CA ARG A 22 -4.42 -22.56 -17.90
C ARG A 22 -3.29 -23.27 -17.16
N ARG A 23 -3.50 -23.66 -15.91
CA ARG A 23 -2.50 -24.40 -15.12
C ARG A 23 -2.13 -25.74 -15.77
N THR A 24 -3.13 -26.47 -16.28
CA THR A 24 -2.90 -27.75 -16.98
C THR A 24 -2.10 -27.54 -18.26
N SER A 25 -2.42 -26.52 -19.05
CA SER A 25 -1.69 -26.14 -20.26
C SER A 25 -0.26 -25.72 -19.95
N ASP A 26 -0.06 -24.83 -18.97
CA ASP A 26 1.26 -24.35 -18.56
C ASP A 26 2.13 -25.52 -18.06
N ARG A 27 1.53 -26.48 -17.33
CA ARG A 27 2.20 -27.71 -16.89
C ARG A 27 2.64 -28.58 -18.07
N LEU A 28 1.73 -28.86 -19.01
CA LEU A 28 2.03 -29.65 -20.20
C LEU A 28 3.13 -28.99 -21.05
N CYS A 29 3.03 -27.68 -21.29
CA CYS A 29 4.07 -26.96 -22.02
C CYS A 29 5.43 -27.10 -21.33
N LYS A 30 5.49 -27.03 -19.99
CA LYS A 30 6.73 -27.24 -19.24
C LYS A 30 7.28 -28.67 -19.36
N GLU A 31 6.43 -29.69 -19.29
CA GLU A 31 6.81 -31.11 -19.41
C GLU A 31 7.42 -31.43 -20.78
N TYR A 32 6.89 -30.82 -21.85
CA TYR A 32 7.37 -31.04 -23.23
C TYR A 32 8.41 -30.01 -23.69
N GLY A 33 8.96 -29.18 -22.79
CA GLY A 33 9.98 -28.18 -23.13
C GLY A 33 9.48 -27.02 -24.01
N LEU A 34 8.17 -26.80 -24.08
CA LEU A 34 7.52 -25.71 -24.82
C LEU A 34 7.45 -24.44 -23.96
N SER A 35 7.34 -23.28 -24.61
CA SER A 35 7.27 -21.99 -23.93
C SER A 35 5.99 -21.82 -23.11
N VAL A 36 6.12 -21.38 -21.85
CA VAL A 36 5.00 -21.01 -20.98
C VAL A 36 4.77 -19.49 -21.00
N VAL A 37 3.51 -19.06 -21.17
CA VAL A 37 3.15 -17.64 -21.29
C VAL A 37 3.05 -16.98 -19.92
N MET A 38 4.05 -16.15 -19.59
CA MET A 38 4.10 -15.40 -18.34
C MET A 38 3.08 -14.24 -18.34
N PRO A 39 2.30 -14.03 -17.26
CA PRO A 39 1.42 -12.87 -17.15
C PRO A 39 2.26 -11.59 -16.97
N GLY A 40 2.28 -10.72 -17.99
CA GLY A 40 2.88 -9.39 -17.93
C GLY A 40 2.00 -8.36 -17.20
N GLN A 41 2.56 -7.17 -16.92
CA GLN A 41 1.80 -6.03 -16.39
C GLN A 41 0.79 -5.46 -17.42
N ASP A 42 1.05 -5.67 -18.70
CA ASP A 42 0.14 -5.26 -19.76
C ASP A 42 -0.98 -6.29 -19.92
N ARG A 43 -2.23 -5.80 -20.03
CA ARG A 43 -3.34 -6.63 -20.49
C ARG A 43 -2.97 -7.17 -21.88
N GLY A 44 -3.05 -8.49 -22.06
CA GLY A 44 -2.84 -9.10 -23.38
C GLY A 44 -3.75 -8.47 -24.44
N LYS A 45 -3.25 -8.36 -25.68
CA LYS A 45 -4.03 -7.86 -26.81
C LYS A 45 -5.31 -8.69 -26.94
N SER A 46 -6.46 -8.04 -27.15
CA SER A 46 -7.67 -8.77 -27.54
C SER A 46 -7.40 -9.54 -28.83
N TYR A 47 -8.04 -10.70 -29.02
CA TYR A 47 -7.89 -11.49 -30.25
C TYR A 47 -8.16 -10.65 -31.50
N ALA A 48 -9.16 -9.76 -31.45
CA ALA A 48 -9.45 -8.82 -32.54
C ALA A 48 -8.31 -7.81 -32.79
N GLU A 49 -7.64 -7.32 -31.73
CA GLU A 49 -6.48 -6.44 -31.86
C GLU A 49 -5.26 -7.19 -32.39
N TRP A 50 -5.09 -8.45 -32.01
CA TRP A 50 -4.02 -9.32 -32.51
C TRP A 50 -4.21 -9.66 -33.99
N ASP A 51 -5.42 -10.06 -34.40
CA ASP A 51 -5.74 -10.36 -35.81
C ASP A 51 -5.62 -9.13 -36.71
N ALA A 52 -6.13 -7.97 -36.26
CA ALA A 52 -5.98 -6.71 -36.98
C ALA A 52 -4.51 -6.25 -37.09
N HIS A 53 -3.69 -6.54 -36.08
CA HIS A 53 -2.25 -6.29 -36.15
C HIS A 53 -1.55 -7.24 -37.12
N ARG A 54 -1.90 -8.53 -37.12
CA ARG A 54 -1.35 -9.55 -38.04
C ARG A 54 -1.71 -9.27 -39.49
N LYS A 55 -2.94 -8.83 -39.76
CA LYS A 55 -3.43 -8.45 -41.09
C LYS A 55 -3.02 -7.03 -41.51
N GLY A 56 -2.33 -6.27 -40.65
CA GLY A 56 -1.94 -4.89 -40.93
C GLY A 56 -3.11 -3.90 -41.05
N THR A 57 -4.31 -4.27 -40.61
CA THR A 57 -5.53 -3.44 -40.68
C THR A 57 -5.73 -2.57 -39.44
N SER A 58 -4.85 -2.65 -38.46
CA SER A 58 -4.94 -1.84 -37.23
C SER A 58 -4.67 -0.36 -37.49
N TRP A 59 -5.73 0.45 -37.46
CA TRP A 59 -5.65 1.91 -37.53
C TRP A 59 -4.75 2.52 -36.46
N LYS A 60 -4.75 1.98 -35.24
CA LYS A 60 -3.86 2.44 -34.15
C LYS A 60 -2.39 2.19 -34.48
N ALA A 61 -2.06 1.06 -35.10
CA ALA A 61 -0.68 0.73 -35.46
C ALA A 61 -0.20 1.63 -36.61
N LYS A 62 -1.03 1.80 -37.66
CA LYS A 62 -0.75 2.72 -38.77
C LYS A 62 -0.54 4.16 -38.28
N LEU A 63 -1.41 4.62 -37.38
CA LEU A 63 -1.28 5.95 -36.80
C LEU A 63 0.02 6.10 -36.00
N LYS A 64 0.42 5.11 -35.20
CA LYS A 64 1.71 5.15 -34.48
C LYS A 64 2.90 5.26 -35.43
N THR A 65 2.93 4.46 -36.50
CA THR A 65 4.02 4.51 -37.47
C THR A 65 4.11 5.85 -38.18
N VAL A 66 2.96 6.45 -38.51
CA VAL A 66 2.91 7.78 -39.13
C VAL A 66 3.34 8.86 -38.13
N ILE A 67 2.91 8.78 -36.87
CA ILE A 67 3.37 9.68 -35.80
C ILE A 67 4.88 9.59 -35.62
N ASP A 68 5.45 8.38 -35.53
CA ASP A 68 6.91 8.19 -35.39
C ASP A 68 7.68 8.69 -36.62
N ALA A 69 7.11 8.61 -37.83
CA ALA A 69 7.72 9.15 -39.04
C ALA A 69 7.66 10.70 -39.08
N ALA A 70 6.51 11.29 -38.71
CA ALA A 70 6.33 12.74 -38.62
C ALA A 70 7.22 13.36 -37.55
N LEU A 71 7.40 12.67 -36.41
CA LEU A 71 8.29 13.09 -35.33
C LEU A 71 9.76 13.24 -35.75
N ARG A 72 10.22 12.56 -36.82
CA ARG A 72 11.60 12.72 -37.32
C ARG A 72 11.80 14.00 -38.12
N GLN A 73 10.71 14.61 -38.61
CA GLN A 73 10.72 15.74 -39.53
C GLN A 73 10.19 17.01 -38.88
N ALA A 74 9.31 16.88 -37.87
CA ALA A 74 8.67 18.00 -37.20
C ALA A 74 9.67 18.85 -36.41
N LYS A 75 9.58 20.17 -36.57
CA LYS A 75 10.36 21.15 -35.79
C LYS A 75 9.67 21.58 -34.51
N ASP A 76 8.34 21.62 -34.53
CA ASP A 76 7.49 21.97 -33.40
C ASP A 76 6.18 21.17 -33.45
N PHE A 77 5.33 21.35 -32.44
CA PHE A 77 4.09 20.57 -32.34
C PHE A 77 3.07 20.93 -33.44
N ASP A 78 3.00 22.19 -33.86
CA ASP A 78 2.06 22.60 -34.91
C ASP A 78 2.53 22.10 -36.30
N ASP A 79 3.85 22.06 -36.53
CA ASP A 79 4.50 21.46 -37.70
C ASP A 79 4.26 19.94 -37.76
N PHE A 80 4.32 19.27 -36.61
CA PHE A 80 3.92 17.86 -36.49
C PHE A 80 2.45 17.63 -36.88
N LEU A 81 1.53 18.49 -36.45
CA LEU A 81 0.12 18.37 -36.84
C LEU A 81 -0.07 18.60 -38.33
N ARG A 82 0.66 19.55 -38.92
CA ARG A 82 0.64 19.83 -40.37
C ARG A 82 1.11 18.62 -41.18
N LEU A 83 2.23 18.01 -40.79
CA LEU A 83 2.75 16.79 -41.43
C LEU A 83 1.73 15.64 -41.37
N LEU A 84 0.98 15.50 -40.28
CA LEU A 84 -0.09 14.49 -40.20
C LEU A 84 -1.26 14.81 -41.13
N GLN A 85 -1.63 16.08 -41.29
CA GLN A 85 -2.66 16.50 -42.24
C GLN A 85 -2.26 16.25 -43.68
N GLU A 86 -1.01 16.53 -44.04
CA GLU A 86 -0.45 16.23 -45.38
C GLU A 86 -0.46 14.73 -45.69
N GLN A 87 -0.29 13.89 -44.67
CA GLN A 87 -0.41 12.43 -44.77
C GLN A 87 -1.87 11.92 -44.80
N GLY A 88 -2.85 12.83 -44.92
CA GLY A 88 -4.27 12.49 -45.06
C GLY A 88 -4.99 12.16 -43.76
N TYR A 89 -4.46 12.61 -42.60
CA TYR A 89 -5.14 12.47 -41.31
C TYR A 89 -5.88 13.75 -40.93
N GLU A 90 -7.15 13.62 -40.58
CA GLU A 90 -7.89 14.71 -39.97
C GLU A 90 -7.51 14.85 -38.49
N VAL A 91 -7.18 16.08 -38.09
CA VAL A 91 -6.77 16.43 -36.73
C VAL A 91 -7.89 17.21 -36.05
N LYS A 92 -8.32 16.76 -34.87
CA LYS A 92 -9.25 17.49 -34.01
C LYS A 92 -8.56 17.88 -32.70
N ARG A 93 -8.45 19.19 -32.45
CA ARG A 93 -7.96 19.75 -31.19
C ARG A 93 -9.14 19.90 -30.21
N GLY A 94 -8.95 19.40 -28.99
CA GLY A 94 -9.92 19.44 -27.89
C GLY A 94 -9.18 19.15 -26.59
N LYS A 95 -9.84 18.60 -25.55
CA LYS A 95 -9.13 18.19 -24.31
C LYS A 95 -7.99 17.17 -24.55
N TYR A 96 -8.09 16.38 -25.63
CA TYR A 96 -7.04 15.50 -26.11
C TYR A 96 -7.00 15.57 -27.64
N VAL A 97 -5.82 15.75 -28.22
CA VAL A 97 -5.66 15.68 -29.68
C VAL A 97 -6.10 14.30 -30.20
N SER A 98 -6.88 14.33 -31.26
CA SER A 98 -7.48 13.13 -31.87
C SER A 98 -7.26 13.13 -33.37
N PHE A 99 -6.95 11.95 -33.92
CA PHE A 99 -6.63 11.75 -35.33
C PHE A 99 -7.61 10.78 -35.99
N ARG A 100 -7.92 11.02 -37.26
CA ARG A 100 -8.76 10.14 -38.08
C ARG A 100 -8.13 9.97 -39.45
N ALA A 101 -7.84 8.73 -39.83
CA ALA A 101 -7.36 8.43 -41.18
C ALA A 101 -8.52 8.47 -42.18
N LEU A 102 -8.21 8.68 -43.46
CA LEU A 102 -9.18 8.58 -44.55
C LEU A 102 -9.82 7.18 -44.57
N GLY A 103 -11.16 7.11 -44.47
CA GLY A 103 -11.92 5.85 -44.37
C GLY A 103 -12.07 5.29 -42.95
N GLN A 104 -11.55 5.96 -41.91
CA GLN A 104 -11.80 5.59 -40.52
C GLN A 104 -13.05 6.32 -40.01
N GLU A 105 -14.06 5.58 -39.51
CA GLU A 105 -15.31 6.20 -39.03
C GLU A 105 -15.12 7.06 -37.77
N ARG A 106 -14.29 6.61 -36.82
CA ARG A 106 -14.12 7.23 -35.49
C ARG A 106 -12.72 7.79 -35.28
N PHE A 107 -12.64 8.93 -34.61
CA PHE A 107 -11.37 9.52 -34.18
C PHE A 107 -10.65 8.66 -33.12
N THR A 108 -9.33 8.56 -33.25
CA THR A 108 -8.44 7.92 -32.28
C THR A 108 -7.74 8.99 -31.44
N ARG A 109 -7.92 8.94 -30.12
CA ARG A 109 -7.31 9.91 -29.20
C ARG A 109 -5.85 9.55 -28.90
N CYS A 110 -4.94 10.53 -28.85
CA CYS A 110 -3.55 10.36 -28.44
C CYS A 110 -3.38 9.53 -27.16
N LYS A 111 -4.17 9.84 -26.11
CA LYS A 111 -4.17 9.12 -24.82
C LYS A 111 -4.38 7.60 -24.96
N THR A 112 -5.12 7.15 -25.98
CA THR A 112 -5.41 5.73 -26.19
C THR A 112 -4.33 4.97 -26.94
N LEU A 113 -3.35 5.68 -27.53
CA LEU A 113 -2.20 5.09 -28.21
C LEU A 113 -1.12 4.66 -27.21
N GLY A 114 -1.13 5.22 -26.01
CA GLY A 114 -0.22 4.93 -24.91
C GLY A 114 0.47 6.19 -24.39
N GLU A 115 1.11 6.08 -23.23
CA GLU A 115 1.77 7.21 -22.56
C GLU A 115 2.86 7.87 -23.40
N ALA A 116 3.52 7.12 -24.29
CA ALA A 116 4.55 7.65 -25.18
C ALA A 116 4.01 8.51 -26.34
N TYR A 117 2.68 8.58 -26.51
CA TYR A 117 2.01 9.26 -27.62
C TYR A 117 1.02 10.32 -27.14
N THR A 118 1.13 10.77 -25.88
CA THR A 118 0.37 11.94 -25.42
C THR A 118 0.95 13.21 -26.02
N GLU A 119 0.18 14.29 -25.99
CA GLU A 119 0.59 15.59 -26.52
C GLU A 119 1.86 16.10 -25.83
N GLU A 120 1.96 15.92 -24.52
CA GLU A 120 3.13 16.28 -23.73
C GLU A 120 4.36 15.44 -24.14
N ALA A 121 4.18 14.13 -24.30
CA ALA A 121 5.26 13.23 -24.70
C ALA A 121 5.77 13.50 -26.13
N ILE A 122 4.86 13.81 -27.06
CA ILE A 122 5.20 14.19 -28.45
C ILE A 122 5.94 15.53 -28.45
N THR A 123 5.45 16.53 -27.72
CA THR A 123 6.08 17.85 -27.63
C THR A 123 7.49 17.76 -27.04
N GLU A 124 7.69 16.98 -25.97
CA GLU A 124 9.02 16.78 -25.39
C GLU A 124 9.97 16.02 -26.33
N ARG A 125 9.43 15.06 -27.10
CA ARG A 125 10.21 14.29 -28.08
C ARG A 125 10.69 15.15 -29.26
N ILE A 126 9.87 16.11 -29.71
CA ILE A 126 10.25 17.08 -30.75
C ILE A 126 11.34 18.04 -30.24
N LYS A 127 11.31 18.43 -28.97
CA LYS A 127 12.35 19.27 -28.33
C LYS A 127 13.70 18.55 -28.12
N GLY A 128 13.89 17.34 -28.65
CA GLY A 128 15.12 16.57 -28.51
C GLY A 128 15.32 15.95 -27.12
N ARG A 129 14.37 16.11 -26.20
CA ARG A 129 14.40 15.42 -24.89
C ARG A 129 13.84 14.02 -25.09
N PHE A 130 14.72 13.06 -25.36
CA PHE A 130 14.41 11.66 -25.09
C PHE A 130 14.09 11.55 -23.59
N VAL A 131 12.81 11.46 -23.24
CA VAL A 131 12.42 10.98 -21.91
C VAL A 131 12.71 9.49 -21.95
N GLU A 132 13.95 9.10 -21.61
CA GLU A 132 14.18 7.74 -21.15
C GLU A 132 13.12 7.48 -20.08
N ARG A 133 12.32 6.43 -20.28
CA ARG A 133 11.44 5.91 -19.24
C ARG A 133 12.34 5.50 -18.09
N LYS A 134 12.61 6.42 -17.16
CA LYS A 134 13.19 6.08 -15.87
C LYS A 134 12.11 5.26 -15.18
N PRO A 135 12.29 3.93 -15.00
CA PRO A 135 11.35 3.18 -14.19
C PRO A 135 11.26 3.89 -12.85
N LYS A 136 10.05 4.08 -12.31
CA LYS A 136 9.85 4.69 -10.98
C LYS A 136 10.80 4.00 -10.02
N GLU A 137 11.83 4.73 -9.60
CA GLU A 137 12.86 4.17 -8.74
C GLU A 137 12.26 4.06 -7.35
N ASN A 138 11.77 2.87 -7.03
CA ASN A 138 11.27 2.60 -5.69
C ASN A 138 12.50 2.51 -4.78
N ARG A 139 12.84 3.62 -4.09
CA ARG A 139 14.01 3.72 -3.20
C ARG A 139 13.87 2.89 -1.91
N LYS A 140 12.70 2.33 -1.64
CA LYS A 140 12.46 1.54 -0.43
C LYS A 140 13.37 0.31 -0.36
N ILE A 141 13.94 0.07 0.81
CA ILE A 141 14.70 -1.14 1.12
C ILE A 141 13.70 -2.24 1.48
N SER A 142 13.81 -3.38 0.80
CA SER A 142 13.00 -4.57 1.05
C SER A 142 13.90 -5.75 1.40
N LEU A 143 13.29 -6.79 1.95
CA LEU A 143 13.98 -8.03 2.25
C LEU A 143 14.53 -8.67 0.98
N ARG A 144 15.76 -9.16 1.08
CA ARG A 144 16.38 -10.03 0.07
C ARG A 144 15.61 -11.35 0.00
N ILE A 145 15.53 -11.89 -1.20
CA ILE A 145 14.91 -13.19 -1.46
C ILE A 145 15.94 -14.28 -1.13
N ASP A 146 15.59 -15.18 -0.23
CA ASP A 146 16.35 -16.41 -0.03
C ASP A 146 16.22 -17.30 -1.27
N LEU A 147 17.27 -17.32 -2.10
CA LEU A 147 17.29 -18.07 -3.34
C LEU A 147 17.31 -19.59 -3.11
N GLU A 148 17.97 -20.02 -2.03
CA GLU A 148 18.15 -21.44 -1.71
C GLU A 148 16.80 -22.07 -1.34
N ASN A 149 16.00 -21.36 -0.55
CA ASN A 149 14.70 -21.83 -0.09
C ASN A 149 13.53 -21.38 -0.98
N SER A 150 13.77 -20.61 -2.05
CA SER A 150 12.72 -20.17 -2.96
C SER A 150 12.38 -21.22 -4.01
N ILE A 151 11.26 -21.93 -3.81
CA ILE A 151 10.67 -22.85 -4.80
C ILE A 151 10.55 -22.19 -6.18
N LYS A 152 10.18 -20.91 -6.23
CA LYS A 152 10.07 -20.16 -7.50
C LYS A 152 11.42 -19.94 -8.18
N ALA A 153 12.47 -19.67 -7.41
CA ALA A 153 13.83 -19.54 -7.95
C ALA A 153 14.33 -20.88 -8.48
N GLN A 154 14.11 -21.97 -7.75
CA GLN A 154 14.48 -23.32 -8.18
C GLN A 154 13.75 -23.76 -9.46
N GLN A 155 12.47 -23.38 -9.61
CA GLN A 155 11.63 -23.84 -10.72
C GLN A 155 11.67 -22.96 -11.98
N SER A 156 12.26 -21.75 -11.91
CA SER A 156 12.26 -20.78 -13.00
C SER A 156 13.59 -20.00 -13.07
N ALA A 157 14.39 -20.32 -14.07
CA ALA A 157 15.65 -19.62 -14.34
C ALA A 157 15.46 -18.10 -14.58
N GLY A 158 14.32 -17.69 -15.14
CA GLY A 158 14.00 -16.28 -15.33
C GLY A 158 13.76 -15.56 -13.99
N TYR A 159 13.02 -16.19 -13.08
CA TYR A 159 12.79 -15.65 -11.74
C TYR A 159 14.08 -15.63 -10.91
N GLU A 160 14.91 -16.68 -11.01
CA GLU A 160 16.20 -16.76 -10.34
C GLU A 160 17.12 -15.59 -10.75
N LYS A 161 17.26 -15.32 -12.06
CA LYS A 161 18.05 -14.18 -12.57
C LYS A 161 17.50 -12.85 -12.07
N TRP A 162 16.18 -12.68 -12.08
CA TRP A 162 15.54 -11.47 -11.55
C TRP A 162 15.78 -11.31 -10.04
N ALA A 163 15.65 -12.39 -9.26
CA ALA A 163 15.84 -12.38 -7.82
C ALA A 163 17.29 -12.10 -7.43
N LYS A 164 18.27 -12.62 -8.19
CA LYS A 164 19.69 -12.26 -8.04
C LYS A 164 19.92 -10.76 -8.23
N LEU A 165 19.41 -10.18 -9.33
CA LEU A 165 19.51 -8.74 -9.58
C LEU A 165 18.78 -7.91 -8.51
N HIS A 166 17.60 -8.37 -8.06
CA HIS A 166 16.86 -7.73 -6.99
C HIS A 166 17.65 -7.72 -5.68
N ASN A 167 18.22 -8.86 -5.30
CA ASN A 167 19.02 -8.99 -4.08
C ASN A 167 20.27 -8.12 -4.11
N LEU A 168 20.94 -8.00 -5.26
CA LEU A 168 22.08 -7.09 -5.44
C LEU A 168 21.65 -5.63 -5.22
N LYS A 169 20.52 -5.22 -5.78
CA LYS A 169 19.96 -3.88 -5.56
C LYS A 169 19.62 -3.64 -4.09
N GLN A 170 19.03 -4.62 -3.39
CA GLN A 170 18.74 -4.49 -1.97
C GLN A 170 20.01 -4.46 -1.12
N ALA A 171 21.03 -5.24 -1.47
CA ALA A 171 22.33 -5.22 -0.78
C ALA A 171 23.01 -3.86 -0.92
N ALA A 172 23.05 -3.29 -2.13
CA ALA A 172 23.60 -1.95 -2.35
C ALA A 172 22.87 -0.87 -1.55
N ARG A 173 21.53 -0.92 -1.49
CA ARG A 173 20.75 0.03 -0.67
C ARG A 173 20.94 -0.19 0.82
N THR A 174 21.04 -1.44 1.26
CA THR A 174 21.33 -1.78 2.66
C THR A 174 22.70 -1.20 3.05
N LEU A 175 23.72 -1.34 2.19
CA LEU A 175 25.03 -0.72 2.40
C LEU A 175 24.94 0.80 2.47
N ASN A 176 24.24 1.44 1.52
CA ASN A 176 24.04 2.90 1.56
C ASN A 176 23.37 3.36 2.85
N PHE A 177 22.35 2.63 3.31
CA PHE A 177 21.69 2.93 4.58
C PHE A 177 22.66 2.85 5.76
N LEU A 178 23.48 1.79 5.84
CA LEU A 178 24.47 1.65 6.89
C LEU A 178 25.47 2.82 6.87
N THR A 179 25.93 3.22 5.69
CA THR A 179 26.83 4.38 5.52
C THR A 179 26.16 5.70 5.91
N GLU A 180 24.92 5.94 5.47
CA GLU A 180 24.14 7.15 5.80
C GLU A 180 23.84 7.27 7.30
N HIS A 181 23.77 6.13 8.01
CA HIS A 181 23.51 6.07 9.44
C HIS A 181 24.77 5.83 10.30
N GLU A 182 25.97 5.90 9.69
CA GLU A 182 27.26 5.75 10.39
C GLU A 182 27.36 4.42 11.16
N ILE A 183 26.90 3.34 10.53
CA ILE A 183 26.93 1.98 11.06
C ILE A 183 28.04 1.20 10.36
N ASP A 184 29.21 1.19 10.98
CA ASP A 184 30.44 0.66 10.37
C ASP A 184 30.68 -0.82 10.70
N SER A 185 30.01 -1.36 11.72
CA SER A 185 30.17 -2.76 12.12
C SER A 185 28.85 -3.46 12.42
N TYR A 186 28.88 -4.80 12.38
CA TYR A 186 27.72 -5.62 12.72
C TYR A 186 27.29 -5.46 14.19
N PRO A 187 28.21 -5.39 15.19
CA PRO A 187 27.84 -5.02 16.55
C PRO A 187 27.15 -3.65 16.67
N ASP A 188 27.59 -2.64 15.92
CA ASP A 188 26.93 -1.33 15.93
C ASP A 188 25.49 -1.44 15.41
N LEU A 189 25.29 -2.23 14.34
CA LEU A 189 23.95 -2.51 13.82
C LEU A 189 23.07 -3.20 14.88
N GLU A 190 23.60 -4.19 15.60
CA GLU A 190 22.87 -4.86 16.67
C GLU A 190 22.50 -3.90 17.81
N SER A 191 23.43 -3.03 18.23
CA SER A 191 23.16 -1.99 19.24
C SER A 191 22.04 -1.05 18.78
N ARG A 192 22.12 -0.51 17.56
CA ARG A 192 21.09 0.37 17.00
C ARG A 192 19.72 -0.31 16.91
N VAL A 193 19.68 -1.57 16.47
CA VAL A 193 18.44 -2.35 16.44
C VAL A 193 17.87 -2.54 17.84
N ALA A 194 18.71 -2.86 18.83
CA ALA A 194 18.29 -3.04 20.21
C ALA A 194 17.73 -1.73 20.81
N GLU A 195 18.44 -0.61 20.62
CA GLU A 195 18.02 0.74 21.03
C GLU A 195 16.66 1.11 20.45
N ILE A 196 16.47 0.98 19.14
CA ILE A 196 15.23 1.33 18.46
C ILE A 196 14.08 0.40 18.88
N THR A 197 14.38 -0.88 19.09
CA THR A 197 13.39 -1.84 19.59
C THR A 197 12.94 -1.47 21.00
N ALA A 198 13.88 -1.13 21.89
CA ALA A 198 13.58 -0.67 23.24
C ALA A 198 12.76 0.64 23.23
N ALA A 199 13.14 1.62 22.41
CA ALA A 199 12.38 2.86 22.26
C ALA A 199 10.94 2.60 21.74
N SER A 200 10.78 1.66 20.80
CA SER A 200 9.44 1.29 20.30
C SER A 200 8.60 0.57 21.36
N THR A 201 9.18 -0.28 22.21
CA THR A 201 8.44 -0.97 23.27
C THR A 201 8.07 -0.02 24.40
N GLU A 202 8.96 0.90 24.77
CA GLU A 202 8.70 1.96 25.74
C GLU A 202 7.58 2.90 25.25
N ALA A 203 7.66 3.39 24.01
CA ALA A 203 6.62 4.23 23.42
C ALA A 203 5.25 3.52 23.38
N ALA A 204 5.24 2.21 23.10
CA ALA A 204 4.01 1.41 23.14
C ALA A 204 3.43 1.29 24.56
N ALA A 205 4.30 1.09 25.56
CA ALA A 205 3.90 1.01 26.97
C ALA A 205 3.34 2.35 27.48
N ALA A 206 4.01 3.46 27.16
CA ALA A 206 3.57 4.82 27.50
C ALA A 206 2.20 5.15 26.88
N LEU A 207 2.04 4.86 25.58
CA LEU A 207 0.76 5.05 24.88
C LEU A 207 -0.36 4.25 25.54
N LYS A 208 -0.11 2.97 25.85
CA LYS A 208 -1.10 2.11 26.52
C LYS A 208 -1.45 2.59 27.92
N ALA A 209 -0.48 3.12 28.66
CA ALA A 209 -0.72 3.70 29.99
C ALA A 209 -1.58 4.97 29.88
N ALA A 210 -1.31 5.85 28.93
CA ALA A 210 -2.12 7.05 28.68
C ALA A 210 -3.56 6.71 28.26
N GLU A 211 -3.75 5.71 27.40
CA GLU A 211 -5.08 5.23 26.99
C GLU A 211 -5.88 4.67 28.17
N ARG A 212 -5.23 3.90 29.06
CA ARG A 212 -5.87 3.40 30.28
C ARG A 212 -6.31 4.53 31.20
N ARG A 213 -5.42 5.50 31.44
CA ARG A 213 -5.74 6.67 32.28
C ARG A 213 -6.87 7.50 31.69
N LEU A 214 -6.90 7.70 30.37
CA LEU A 214 -8.03 8.37 29.70
C LEU A 214 -9.34 7.61 29.90
N ALA A 215 -9.33 6.29 29.82
CA ALA A 215 -10.52 5.47 30.07
C ALA A 215 -11.01 5.59 31.52
N GLU A 216 -10.09 5.53 32.50
CA GLU A 216 -10.40 5.72 33.92
C GLU A 216 -10.97 7.12 34.19
N MET A 217 -10.35 8.16 33.64
CA MET A 217 -10.83 9.54 33.77
C MET A 217 -12.18 9.73 33.10
N ALA A 218 -12.47 9.08 31.97
CA ALA A 218 -13.77 9.15 31.32
C ALA A 218 -14.89 8.58 32.22
N VAL A 219 -14.63 7.46 32.90
CA VAL A 219 -15.55 6.89 33.89
C VAL A 219 -15.72 7.86 35.07
N LEU A 220 -14.62 8.40 35.60
CA LEU A 220 -14.67 9.35 36.70
C LEU A 220 -15.46 10.63 36.36
N ILE A 221 -15.24 11.21 35.17
CA ILE A 221 -16.00 12.37 34.67
C ILE A 221 -17.48 12.02 34.59
N LYS A 222 -17.83 10.83 34.11
CA LYS A 222 -19.22 10.38 34.01
C LYS A 222 -19.87 10.24 35.39
N ASP A 223 -19.18 9.63 36.35
CA ASP A 223 -19.71 9.43 37.71
C ASP A 223 -19.90 10.77 38.43
N VAL A 224 -18.92 11.68 38.36
CA VAL A 224 -19.02 13.04 38.92
C VAL A 224 -20.15 13.83 38.26
N THR A 225 -20.29 13.74 36.94
CA THR A 225 -21.37 14.41 36.20
C THR A 225 -22.74 13.87 36.64
N THR A 226 -22.88 12.54 36.72
CA THR A 226 -24.11 11.86 37.16
C THR A 226 -24.50 12.29 38.58
N CYS A 227 -23.55 12.32 39.51
CA CYS A 227 -23.79 12.78 40.88
C CYS A 227 -24.20 14.25 40.92
N LYS A 228 -23.59 15.12 40.12
CA LYS A 228 -23.91 16.55 40.07
C LYS A 228 -25.31 16.80 39.48
N GLU A 229 -25.65 16.12 38.39
CA GLU A 229 -26.94 16.27 37.70
C GLU A 229 -28.12 15.72 38.50
N LEU A 230 -27.92 14.61 39.22
CA LEU A 230 -28.97 13.96 40.01
C LEU A 230 -29.04 14.48 41.45
N HIS A 231 -28.13 15.36 41.86
CA HIS A 231 -28.15 15.97 43.21
C HIS A 231 -29.47 16.71 43.53
N PRO A 232 -30.07 17.51 42.62
CA PRO A 232 -31.35 18.16 42.89
C PRO A 232 -32.50 17.16 43.10
N LEU A 233 -32.54 16.09 42.29
CA LEU A 233 -33.56 15.03 42.41
C LEU A 233 -33.47 14.29 43.76
N LEU A 234 -32.27 14.18 44.32
CA LEU A 234 -32.09 13.67 45.68
C LEU A 234 -32.58 14.62 46.76
N GLN A 235 -32.38 15.92 46.59
CA GLN A 235 -32.95 16.91 47.51
C GLN A 235 -34.49 16.85 47.50
N GLU A 236 -35.10 16.65 46.33
CA GLU A 236 -36.54 16.40 46.21
C GLU A 236 -36.97 15.10 46.86
N TYR A 237 -36.25 13.99 46.63
CA TYR A 237 -36.50 12.70 47.27
C TYR A 237 -36.42 12.79 48.81
N GLN A 238 -35.47 13.55 49.35
CA GLN A 238 -35.33 13.76 50.79
C GLN A 238 -36.52 14.53 51.38
N ARG A 239 -37.08 15.48 50.62
CA ARG A 239 -38.23 16.32 51.01
C ARG A 239 -39.59 15.67 50.73
N ALA A 240 -39.64 14.60 49.93
CA ALA A 240 -40.88 13.93 49.56
C ALA A 240 -41.58 13.28 50.76
N ALA A 241 -42.90 13.48 50.86
CA ALA A 241 -43.73 12.89 51.89
C ALA A 241 -43.88 11.35 51.72
N ASP A 242 -44.10 10.88 50.49
CA ASP A 242 -44.15 9.45 50.16
C ASP A 242 -42.90 9.02 49.37
N LYS A 243 -41.88 8.60 50.12
CA LYS A 243 -40.59 8.14 49.57
C LYS A 243 -40.72 6.84 48.75
N LYS A 244 -41.68 5.97 49.07
CA LYS A 244 -41.86 4.69 48.33
C LYS A 244 -42.41 4.97 46.94
N GLN A 245 -43.42 5.83 46.83
CA GLN A 245 -43.99 6.20 45.54
C GLN A 245 -42.98 6.99 44.69
N PHE A 246 -42.23 7.92 45.31
CA PHE A 246 -41.16 8.66 44.62
C PHE A 246 -40.08 7.72 44.08
N ARG A 247 -39.60 6.77 44.89
CA ARG A 247 -38.59 5.79 44.46
C ARG A 247 -39.07 4.94 43.28
N ARG A 248 -40.33 4.49 43.28
CA ARG A 248 -40.91 3.73 42.15
C ARG A 248 -40.96 4.55 40.86
N LYS A 249 -41.19 5.86 40.94
CA LYS A 249 -41.21 6.76 39.76
C LYS A 249 -39.80 7.06 39.23
N HIS A 250 -38.81 7.12 40.11
CA HIS A 250 -37.43 7.54 39.79
C HIS A 250 -36.38 6.42 40.02
N GLU A 251 -36.80 5.16 39.94
CA GLU A 251 -36.01 4.01 40.36
C GLU A 251 -34.67 3.92 39.62
N GLY A 252 -34.70 3.96 38.29
CA GLY A 252 -33.50 3.88 37.45
C GLY A 252 -32.51 5.02 37.70
N THR A 253 -33.00 6.25 37.86
CA THR A 253 -32.14 7.41 38.15
C THR A 253 -31.50 7.33 39.53
N LEU A 254 -32.24 6.86 40.54
CA LEU A 254 -31.70 6.69 41.89
C LEU A 254 -30.64 5.59 41.93
N ILE A 255 -30.85 4.48 41.21
CA ILE A 255 -29.85 3.39 41.09
C ILE A 255 -28.58 3.90 40.40
N LEU A 256 -28.70 4.69 39.33
CA LEU A 256 -27.55 5.28 38.64
C LEU A 256 -26.75 6.20 39.55
N TYR A 257 -27.42 7.04 40.34
CA TYR A 257 -26.76 7.87 41.34
C TYR A 257 -26.06 7.02 42.41
N GLU A 258 -26.75 6.02 42.99
CA GLU A 258 -26.21 5.16 44.04
C GLU A 258 -24.94 4.44 43.55
N ALA A 259 -24.95 3.95 42.31
CA ALA A 259 -23.80 3.31 41.68
C ALA A 259 -22.62 4.29 41.49
N ALA A 260 -22.87 5.48 40.93
CA ALA A 260 -21.85 6.50 40.72
C ALA A 260 -21.25 7.01 42.06
N ALA A 261 -22.10 7.28 43.05
CA ALA A 261 -21.68 7.74 44.37
C ALA A 261 -20.85 6.67 45.11
N LYS A 262 -21.22 5.38 44.96
CA LYS A 262 -20.46 4.27 45.52
C LYS A 262 -19.08 4.16 44.85
N ALA A 263 -19.01 4.25 43.52
CA ALA A 263 -17.75 4.20 42.78
C ALA A 263 -16.79 5.32 43.19
N LEU A 264 -17.29 6.56 43.33
CA LEU A 264 -16.50 7.70 43.81
C LEU A 264 -15.98 7.50 45.24
N LYS A 265 -16.81 6.93 46.13
CA LYS A 265 -16.44 6.64 47.51
C LYS A 265 -15.37 5.56 47.60
N GLU A 266 -15.46 4.51 46.79
CA GLU A 266 -14.47 3.42 46.71
C GLU A 266 -13.11 3.92 46.21
N GLN A 267 -13.09 4.94 45.34
CA GLN A 267 -11.86 5.62 44.91
C GLN A 267 -11.32 6.66 45.93
N GLY A 268 -11.93 6.76 47.11
CA GLY A 268 -11.46 7.63 48.20
C GLY A 268 -11.90 9.09 48.10
N PHE A 269 -12.77 9.45 47.15
CA PHE A 269 -13.27 10.82 47.02
C PHE A 269 -14.38 11.09 48.04
N GLN A 270 -14.08 11.92 49.04
CA GLN A 270 -15.04 12.37 50.07
C GLN A 270 -15.67 13.75 49.77
N LYS A 271 -15.01 14.56 48.93
CA LYS A 271 -15.48 15.88 48.48
C LYS A 271 -15.87 15.84 47.00
N LEU A 272 -16.79 16.73 46.62
CA LEU A 272 -17.12 16.97 45.21
C LEU A 272 -15.87 17.37 44.44
N LEU A 273 -15.45 16.48 43.53
CA LEU A 273 -14.40 16.75 42.57
C LEU A 273 -14.78 17.93 41.69
N ASP A 274 -13.80 18.78 41.38
CA ASP A 274 -14.00 19.84 40.41
C ASP A 274 -14.10 19.24 39.00
N LEU A 275 -15.33 19.17 38.49
CA LEU A 275 -15.63 18.65 37.16
C LEU A 275 -14.94 19.46 36.05
N TYR A 276 -14.70 20.76 36.26
CA TYR A 276 -14.01 21.59 35.28
C TYR A 276 -12.52 21.22 35.21
N ALA A 277 -11.85 21.12 36.35
CA ALA A 277 -10.47 20.64 36.43
C ALA A 277 -10.30 19.25 35.80
N LEU A 278 -11.19 18.31 36.11
CA LEU A 278 -11.11 16.94 35.60
C LEU A 278 -11.28 16.87 34.06
N LYS A 279 -12.20 17.67 33.51
CA LYS A 279 -12.37 17.79 32.05
C LYS A 279 -11.15 18.41 31.37
N ASN A 280 -10.52 19.40 32.01
CA ASN A 280 -9.30 20.01 31.49
C ASN A 280 -8.12 19.03 31.50
N GLU A 281 -7.91 18.29 32.59
CA GLU A 281 -6.87 17.26 32.66
C GLU A 281 -7.09 16.17 31.61
N TYR A 282 -8.35 15.73 31.41
CA TYR A 282 -8.68 14.76 30.37
C TYR A 282 -8.31 15.28 28.98
N LYS A 283 -8.63 16.54 28.69
CA LYS A 283 -8.30 17.18 27.41
C LYS A 283 -6.78 17.25 27.20
N GLN A 284 -6.03 17.69 28.21
CA GLN A 284 -4.57 17.75 28.15
C GLN A 284 -3.94 16.36 27.93
N LEU A 285 -4.44 15.35 28.63
CA LEU A 285 -3.96 13.97 28.47
C LEU A 285 -4.31 13.41 27.09
N ALA A 286 -5.46 13.76 26.52
CA ALA A 286 -5.83 13.38 25.16
C ALA A 286 -4.88 13.99 24.12
N GLU A 287 -4.53 15.27 24.27
CA GLU A 287 -3.54 15.94 23.41
C GLU A 287 -2.14 15.31 23.53
N GLN A 288 -1.72 14.96 24.75
CA GLN A 288 -0.47 14.24 24.99
C GLN A 288 -0.49 12.83 24.35
N LYS A 289 -1.63 12.13 24.45
CA LYS A 289 -1.80 10.81 23.84
C LYS A 289 -1.67 10.85 22.32
N ASP A 290 -2.14 11.91 21.67
CA ASP A 290 -1.95 12.10 20.22
C ASP A 290 -0.48 12.32 19.85
N GLN A 291 0.29 13.01 20.68
CA GLN A 291 1.75 13.15 20.50
C GLN A 291 2.47 11.81 20.70
N MET A 292 2.15 11.09 21.77
CA MET A 292 2.68 9.74 22.04
C MET A 292 2.36 8.76 20.91
N GLN A 293 1.17 8.87 20.31
CA GLN A 293 0.77 8.04 19.16
C GLN A 293 1.67 8.28 17.94
N ARG A 294 2.05 9.53 17.67
CA ARG A 294 2.98 9.88 16.59
C ARG A 294 4.36 9.31 16.86
N GLN A 295 4.89 9.51 18.08
CA GLN A 295 6.19 8.97 18.50
C GLN A 295 6.23 7.44 18.39
N TYR A 296 5.18 6.74 18.83
CA TYR A 296 5.06 5.29 18.68
C TYR A 296 5.05 4.87 17.20
N ASN A 297 4.31 5.58 16.34
CA ASN A 297 4.25 5.25 14.91
C ASN A 297 5.62 5.43 14.24
N ASP A 298 6.35 6.48 14.59
CA ASP A 298 7.69 6.76 14.07
C ASP A 298 8.70 5.71 14.56
N ALA A 299 8.74 5.43 15.87
CA ALA A 299 9.58 4.39 16.45
C ALA A 299 9.28 3.01 15.86
N LYS A 300 8.00 2.68 15.64
CA LYS A 300 7.58 1.43 14.99
C LYS A 300 8.04 1.36 13.54
N ARG A 301 7.99 2.47 12.79
CA ARG A 301 8.49 2.53 11.42
C ARG A 301 10.01 2.29 11.40
N GLN A 302 10.76 2.96 12.26
CA GLN A 302 12.21 2.78 12.38
C GLN A 302 12.57 1.34 12.78
N MET A 303 11.87 0.76 13.76
CA MET A 303 12.08 -0.63 14.17
C MET A 303 11.87 -1.61 13.00
N GLN A 304 10.86 -1.39 12.15
CA GLN A 304 10.64 -2.21 10.96
C GLN A 304 11.75 -2.04 9.91
N GLU A 305 12.20 -0.81 9.68
CA GLU A 305 13.26 -0.50 8.72
C GLU A 305 14.59 -1.13 9.16
N TYR A 306 15.02 -0.88 10.40
CA TYR A 306 16.22 -1.49 10.97
C TYR A 306 16.13 -3.01 11.06
N GLY A 307 14.94 -3.57 11.30
CA GLY A 307 14.71 -5.01 11.22
C GLY A 307 14.96 -5.58 9.81
N ILE A 308 14.53 -4.88 8.76
CA ILE A 308 14.81 -5.27 7.36
C ILE A 308 16.31 -5.16 7.06
N ILE A 309 16.96 -4.09 7.51
CA ILE A 309 18.41 -3.88 7.33
C ILE A 309 19.18 -5.02 7.98
N LYS A 310 18.89 -5.32 9.25
CA LYS A 310 19.52 -6.43 9.97
C LYS A 310 19.32 -7.76 9.25
N GLN A 311 18.09 -8.09 8.86
CA GLN A 311 17.82 -9.34 8.13
C GLN A 311 18.57 -9.41 6.79
N ASN A 312 18.68 -8.29 6.07
CA ASN A 312 19.46 -8.23 4.84
C ASN A 312 20.95 -8.48 5.10
N VAL A 313 21.53 -7.85 6.12
CA VAL A 313 22.93 -8.02 6.53
C VAL A 313 23.18 -9.45 7.00
N ASP A 314 22.34 -10.00 7.87
CA ASP A 314 22.38 -11.40 8.32
C ASP A 314 22.42 -12.34 7.12
N GLY A 315 21.54 -12.11 6.13
CA GLY A 315 21.50 -12.91 4.91
C GLY A 315 22.70 -12.70 3.98
N ILE A 316 23.44 -11.58 4.06
CA ILE A 316 24.66 -11.35 3.26
C ILE A 316 25.82 -12.10 3.92
N LEU A 317 25.94 -11.97 5.24
CA LEU A 317 26.98 -12.63 6.04
C LEU A 317 26.79 -14.16 6.08
N ARG A 318 25.55 -14.66 6.14
CA ARG A 318 25.26 -16.10 6.07
C ARG A 318 25.56 -16.73 4.71
N THR A 319 25.59 -15.97 3.62
CA THR A 319 26.05 -16.45 2.32
C THR A 319 27.58 -16.46 2.17
N ALA A 320 28.32 -16.00 3.19
CA ALA A 320 29.77 -15.94 3.21
C ALA A 320 30.52 -17.11 3.90
N PRO A 321 30.02 -18.35 4.04
CA PRO A 321 30.88 -19.50 4.32
C PRO A 321 31.17 -20.27 3.02
N GLY A 322 32.44 -20.24 2.57
CA GLY A 322 32.99 -21.28 1.70
C GLY A 322 33.12 -20.97 0.20
N LYS A 323 33.89 -19.94 -0.18
CA LYS A 323 34.63 -19.91 -1.46
C LYS A 323 36.04 -19.32 -1.30
N GLU A 324 36.72 -19.67 -0.22
CA GLU A 324 38.18 -19.70 -0.20
C GLU A 324 38.59 -21.16 -0.42
N GLN A 325 38.48 -21.61 -1.68
CA GLN A 325 39.23 -22.79 -2.12
C GLN A 325 40.30 -22.31 -3.09
N VAL A 326 41.51 -22.26 -2.54
CA VAL A 326 42.76 -22.72 -3.16
C VAL A 326 43.00 -22.17 -4.56
N GLN A 327 43.62 -21.00 -4.61
CA GLN A 327 44.48 -20.65 -5.73
C GLN A 327 45.78 -20.08 -5.18
N GLU A 328 46.59 -20.93 -4.53
CA GLU A 328 48.00 -20.66 -4.33
C GLU A 328 48.79 -21.97 -4.30
N ARG A 329 49.47 -22.19 -5.43
CA ARG A 329 50.68 -22.98 -5.72
C ARG A 329 50.61 -24.51 -5.69
#